data_AF-A0A7Y0M9H3-F1
#
_entry.id   AF-A0A7Y0M9H3-F1
#
_cell.length_a   1.000
_cell.length_b   1.000
_cell.length_c   1.000
_cell.angle_alpha   90.00
_cell.angle_beta   90.00
_cell.angle_gamma   90.00
#
_symmetry.space_group_name_H-M   'P 1'
#
loop_
_entity.id
_entity.type
_entity.pdbx_description
1 polymer ?
#
loop_
_entity_poly.entity_id
_entity_poly.type
_entity_poly.pdbx_seq_one_letter_code
_entity_poly.pdbx_strand_id
1 'polypeptide(L)'
;MRENRYTATAKANSKHPYDWGRAMALAVSKLLHQAEDDGLATQRRNLYDEDLRLRISELADGIQITLSWSPVAAPAAETAATSPLTVERVTVA
;
A
#
# COMPACT_ATOMS: atom_id res chain seq x y z
N MET A 1 -13.82 -7.12 -10.78
CA MET A 1 -13.19 -5.95 -10.12
C MET A 1 -12.26 -6.52 -9.05
N ARG A 2 -11.01 -6.06 -8.95
CA ARG A 2 -10.12 -6.53 -7.86
C ARG A 2 -10.69 -6.06 -6.53
N GLU A 3 -10.97 -6.98 -5.62
CA GLU A 3 -11.37 -6.67 -4.25
C GLU A 3 -10.27 -5.87 -3.57
N ASN A 4 -10.63 -4.78 -2.90
CA ASN A 4 -9.69 -3.90 -2.21
C ASN A 4 -9.31 -4.51 -0.86
N ARG A 5 -8.06 -5.00 -0.72
CA ARG A 5 -7.59 -5.76 0.46
C ARG A 5 -7.59 -4.92 1.73
N TYR A 6 -7.23 -3.64 1.63
CA TYR A 6 -7.19 -2.71 2.74
C TYR A 6 -8.17 -1.58 2.50
N THR A 7 -8.88 -1.16 3.55
CA THR A 7 -9.83 -0.04 3.50
C THR A 7 -9.86 0.70 4.83
N ALA A 8 -9.71 2.02 4.77
CA ALA A 8 -9.72 2.89 5.94
C ALA A 8 -10.60 4.12 5.71
N THR A 9 -11.21 4.62 6.80
CA THR A 9 -12.09 5.79 6.76
C THR A 9 -11.73 6.87 7.78
N ALA A 10 -11.98 8.12 7.39
CA ALA A 10 -11.86 9.29 8.25
C ALA A 10 -12.91 10.34 7.87
N LYS A 11 -13.27 11.20 8.82
CA LYS A 11 -14.29 12.25 8.62
C LYS A 11 -13.66 13.64 8.72
N ALA A 12 -14.20 14.56 7.94
CA ALA A 12 -13.98 16.00 8.11
C ALA A 12 -15.31 16.68 8.38
N ASN A 13 -15.32 17.68 9.25
CA ASN A 13 -16.50 18.49 9.60
C ASN A 13 -16.71 19.68 8.64
N SER A 14 -16.01 19.68 7.51
CA SER A 14 -16.12 20.69 6.45
C SER A 14 -16.33 19.98 5.11
N LYS A 15 -17.14 20.60 4.25
CA LYS A 15 -17.33 20.17 2.86
C LYS A 15 -16.34 20.85 1.91
N HIS A 16 -15.47 21.72 2.40
CA HIS A 16 -14.46 22.39 1.59
C HIS A 16 -13.20 21.50 1.46
N PRO A 17 -12.75 21.19 0.23
CA PRO A 17 -11.59 20.32 0.01
C PRO A 17 -10.30 20.73 0.72
N TYR A 18 -10.10 22.04 0.91
CA TYR A 18 -8.94 22.59 1.60
C TYR A 18 -8.83 22.15 3.07
N ASP A 19 -9.95 21.79 3.70
CA ASP A 19 -9.99 21.39 5.11
C ASP A 19 -9.80 19.88 5.31
N TRP A 20 -9.73 19.11 4.22
CA TRP A 20 -9.73 17.65 4.28
C TRP A 20 -8.36 17.05 4.58
N GLY A 21 -7.29 17.84 4.55
CA GLY A 21 -5.92 17.34 4.72
C GLY A 21 -5.74 16.48 5.97
N ARG A 22 -6.33 16.89 7.11
CA ARG A 22 -6.26 16.13 8.35
C ARG A 22 -7.00 14.79 8.26
N ALA A 23 -8.21 14.77 7.69
CA ALA A 23 -8.97 13.54 7.52
C ALA A 23 -8.27 12.59 6.53
N MET A 24 -7.71 13.12 5.46
CA MET A 24 -6.95 12.36 4.48
C MET A 24 -5.69 11.73 5.09
N ALA A 25 -4.90 12.50 5.85
CA ALA A 25 -3.74 11.98 6.56
C ALA A 25 -4.12 10.85 7.53
N LEU A 26 -5.21 11.02 8.31
CA LEU A 26 -5.71 9.98 9.20
C LEU A 26 -6.15 8.71 8.47
N ALA A 27 -6.82 8.84 7.32
CA ALA A 27 -7.22 7.68 6.52
C ALA A 27 -5.99 6.92 5.98
N VAL A 28 -4.96 7.63 5.49
CA VAL A 28 -3.70 7.01 5.02
C VAL A 28 -2.99 6.30 6.16
N SER A 29 -2.83 6.94 7.33
CA SER A 29 -2.16 6.32 8.48
C SER A 29 -2.88 5.05 8.94
N LYS A 30 -4.22 5.06 8.99
CA LYS A 30 -5.00 3.86 9.34
C LYS A 30 -4.85 2.76 8.30
N LEU A 31 -4.83 3.11 7.01
CA LEU A 31 -4.67 2.16 5.92
C LEU A 31 -3.30 1.47 5.99
N LEU A 32 -2.23 2.23 6.26
CA LEU A 32 -0.88 1.69 6.42
C LEU A 32 -0.78 0.79 7.65
N HIS A 33 -1.39 1.18 8.77
CA HIS A 33 -1.41 0.36 9.98
C HIS A 33 -2.05 -1.01 9.73
N GLN A 34 -3.15 -1.07 8.98
CA GLN A 34 -3.78 -2.35 8.58
C GLN A 34 -2.83 -3.24 7.76
N ALA A 35 -2.02 -2.64 6.87
CA ALA A 35 -1.06 -3.37 6.07
C ALA A 35 0.19 -3.80 6.86
N GLU A 36 0.56 -3.03 7.91
CA GLU A 36 1.63 -3.37 8.84
C GLU A 36 1.26 -4.57 9.72
N ASP A 37 0.02 -4.59 10.24
CA ASP A 37 -0.52 -5.70 11.04
C ASP A 37 -0.52 -7.03 10.27
N ASP A 38 -0.74 -6.98 8.96
CA ASP A 38 -0.69 -8.12 8.04
C ASP A 38 0.74 -8.55 7.65
N GLY A 39 1.77 -7.88 8.15
CA GLY A 39 3.17 -8.11 7.80
C GLY A 39 3.55 -7.71 6.37
N LEU A 40 2.63 -7.06 5.64
CA LEU A 40 2.84 -6.65 4.25
C LEU A 40 3.64 -5.35 4.17
N ALA A 41 3.42 -4.40 5.08
CA ALA A 41 4.15 -3.13 5.10
C ALA A 41 5.45 -3.22 5.92
N THR A 42 6.45 -3.89 5.37
CA THR A 42 7.82 -3.78 5.88
C THR A 42 8.45 -2.48 5.36
N GLN A 43 8.36 -1.41 6.16
CA GLN A 43 9.10 -0.15 6.03
C GLN A 43 9.06 0.56 4.66
N ARG A 44 8.30 1.66 4.61
CA ARG A 44 8.49 2.82 3.70
C ARG A 44 8.38 2.60 2.19
N ARG A 45 8.01 1.43 1.63
CA ARG A 45 7.89 1.28 0.15
C ARG A 45 6.51 0.97 -0.39
N ASN A 46 5.56 0.60 0.44
CA ASN A 46 4.37 -0.09 -0.03
C ASN A 46 3.29 0.76 -0.73
N LEU A 47 3.34 2.09 -0.65
CA LEU A 47 2.34 2.95 -1.31
C LEU A 47 2.90 3.72 -2.51
N TYR A 48 4.19 3.60 -2.78
CA TYR A 48 4.80 4.27 -3.93
C TYR A 48 4.50 3.47 -5.19
N ASP A 49 4.12 4.16 -6.27
CA ASP A 49 3.77 3.55 -7.56
C ASP A 49 2.55 2.60 -7.52
N GLU A 50 1.75 2.69 -6.45
CA GLU A 50 0.56 1.88 -6.26
C GLU A 50 -0.71 2.72 -6.43
N ASP A 51 -1.73 2.11 -7.04
CA ASP A 51 -3.03 2.75 -7.21
C ASP A 51 -3.82 2.76 -5.89
N LEU A 52 -4.06 3.98 -5.38
CA LEU A 52 -4.94 4.22 -4.25
C LEU A 52 -6.33 4.65 -4.75
N ARG A 53 -7.38 3.93 -4.36
CA ARG A 53 -8.76 4.37 -4.61
C ARG A 53 -9.22 5.27 -3.48
N LEU A 54 -9.57 6.51 -3.84
CA LEU A 54 -10.23 7.47 -2.96
C LEU A 54 -11.73 7.55 -3.29
N ARG A 55 -12.58 7.39 -2.28
CA ARG A 55 -14.00 7.70 -2.34
C ARG A 55 -14.35 8.76 -1.31
N ILE A 56 -15.04 9.81 -1.74
CA ILE A 56 -15.59 10.85 -0.88
C ILE A 56 -17.11 10.67 -0.85
N SER A 57 -17.67 10.57 0.34
CA SER A 57 -19.12 10.52 0.57
C SER A 57 -19.54 11.73 1.39
N GLU A 58 -20.62 12.39 1.00
CA GLU A 58 -21.20 13.49 1.75
C GLU A 58 -21.83 12.98 3.06
N LEU A 59 -21.67 13.75 4.13
CA LEU A 59 -22.37 13.58 5.41
C LEU A 59 -23.18 14.85 5.71
N ALA A 60 -24.12 14.75 6.66
CA ALA A 60 -24.93 15.90 7.09
C ALA A 60 -24.06 17.07 7.58
N ASP A 61 -22.98 16.77 8.30
CA ASP A 61 -22.09 17.70 8.99
C ASP A 61 -20.68 17.76 8.38
N GLY A 62 -20.51 17.29 7.14
CA GLY A 62 -19.21 17.32 6.47
C GLY A 62 -19.07 16.22 5.43
N ILE A 63 -17.95 15.50 5.48
CA ILE A 63 -17.66 14.41 4.56
C ILE A 63 -17.04 13.20 5.26
N GLN A 64 -17.14 12.05 4.59
CA GLN A 64 -16.34 10.87 4.87
C GLN A 64 -15.40 10.59 3.71
N ILE A 65 -14.13 10.40 4.04
CA ILE A 65 -13.09 9.91 3.14
C ILE A 65 -12.93 8.43 3.39
N THR A 66 -13.01 7.64 2.32
CA THR A 66 -12.66 6.23 2.31
C THR A 66 -11.49 6.02 1.37
N LEU A 67 -10.40 5.44 1.87
CA LEU A 67 -9.25 5.01 1.09
C LEU A 67 -9.22 3.50 1.02
N SER A 68 -8.92 2.98 -0.15
CA SER A 68 -8.84 1.55 -0.39
C SER A 68 -7.65 1.21 -1.28
N TRP A 69 -6.92 0.16 -0.92
CA TRP A 69 -5.71 -0.27 -1.63
C TRP A 69 -5.64 -1.80 -1.68
N SER A 70 -5.10 -2.35 -2.77
CA SER A 70 -4.71 -3.75 -2.89
C SER A 70 -3.28 -3.77 -3.39
N PRO A 71 -2.32 -4.27 -2.58
CA PRO A 71 -0.97 -4.47 -3.06
C PRO A 71 -1.01 -5.37 -4.29
N VAL A 72 -0.35 -4.97 -5.38
CA VAL A 72 -0.03 -5.93 -6.42
C VAL A 72 0.86 -6.98 -5.76
N ALA A 73 0.42 -8.24 -5.76
CA ALA A 73 1.28 -9.33 -5.32
C ALA A 73 2.59 -9.19 -6.09
N ALA A 74 3.69 -8.94 -5.38
CA ALA A 74 5.01 -8.93 -5.99
C ALA A 74 5.09 -10.17 -6.87
N PRO A 75 5.56 -10.07 -8.14
CA PRO A 75 5.76 -11.25 -8.95
C PRO A 75 6.56 -12.20 -8.07
N ALA A 76 5.96 -13.37 -7.78
CA ALA A 76 6.53 -14.37 -6.89
C ALA A 76 8.00 -14.43 -7.23
N ALA A 77 8.86 -14.02 -6.29
CA ALA A 77 10.29 -13.98 -6.52
C ALA A 77 10.62 -15.30 -7.18
N GLU A 78 10.99 -15.25 -8.46
CA GLU A 78 11.46 -16.40 -9.18
C GLU A 78 12.45 -17.02 -8.23
N THR A 79 12.11 -18.22 -7.75
CA THR A 79 12.99 -19.06 -6.98
C THR A 79 14.26 -19.08 -7.80
N ALA A 80 15.24 -18.27 -7.40
CA ALA A 80 16.52 -18.19 -8.06
C ALA A 80 17.10 -19.57 -7.82
N ALA A 81 16.84 -20.44 -8.79
CA ALA A 81 17.37 -21.76 -8.87
C ALA A 81 18.87 -21.56 -8.73
N THR A 82 19.39 -22.06 -7.62
CA THR A 82 20.81 -22.35 -7.42
C THR A 82 21.35 -22.93 -8.72
N SER A 83 21.96 -22.07 -9.53
CA SER A 83 22.91 -22.52 -10.53
C SER A 83 24.18 -22.79 -9.74
N PRO A 84 24.64 -24.06 -9.62
CA PRO A 84 25.95 -24.28 -9.04
C PRO A 84 26.96 -23.61 -9.96
N LEU A 85 27.68 -22.62 -9.43
CA LEU A 85 28.85 -22.05 -10.08
C LEU A 85 29.85 -23.20 -10.32
N THR A 86 29.94 -23.66 -11.56
CA THR A 86 31.04 -24.54 -12.01
C THR A 86 32.32 -23.73 -11.91
N VAL A 87 33.11 -23.98 -10.86
CA VAL A 87 34.48 -23.47 -10.73
C VAL A 87 35.37 -24.36 -11.58
N GLU A 88 35.72 -23.89 -12.77
CA GLU A 88 36.75 -24.52 -13.59
C GLU A 88 38.13 -24.21 -12.96
N ARG A 89 38.78 -25.24 -12.42
CA ARG A 89 40.14 -25.13 -11.89
C ARG A 89 41.14 -25.09 -13.05
N VAL A 90 41.61 -23.90 -13.40
CA VAL A 90 42.76 -23.73 -14.29
C VAL A 90 44.04 -24.08 -13.53
N THR A 91 44.71 -25.14 -13.96
CA THR A 91 46.06 -25.49 -13.48
C THR A 91 47.06 -24.78 -14.38
N VAL A 92 47.91 -23.93 -13.81
CA VAL A 92 49.04 -23.32 -14.52
C VAL A 92 50.23 -24.25 -14.38
N ALA A 93 50.84 -24.62 -15.50
CA ALA A 93 52.04 -25.44 -15.61
C ALA A 93 53.32 -24.61 -15.44
#